data_AF-A0A956Y3Y9-F1
#
_entry.id   AF-A0A956Y3Y9-F1
#
_cell.length_a   1.000
_cell.length_b   1.000
_cell.length_c   1.000
_cell.angle_alpha   90.00
_cell.angle_beta   90.00
_cell.angle_gamma   90.00
#
_symmetry.space_group_name_H-M   'P 1'
#
loop_
_entity.id
_entity.type
_entity.pdbx_description
1 polymer ?
#
loop_
_entity_poly.entity_id
_entity_poly.type
_entity_poly.pdbx_seq_one_letter_code
_entity_poly.pdbx_strand_id
1 'polypeptide(L)'
;AAMNKTKSKPRRYRTLKVILGILVTAIAIVAIGYLGLVFLLVKAFEGPNMFSNGCDPQTPQSFASMARVTLPDEFSDFDSYCWGMHGWSAEARFEIDPDDLEPFVASTSIDFTQLSAELPQRVNASYFHQSKGMMKSFLYGFAESSMDWYEEIVVDTSRPDRWVVYFVVLAG
;
A
#
# COMPACT_ATOMS: atom_id res chain seq x y z
N ALA A 1 -19.04 -46.46 -69.19
CA ALA A 1 -18.89 -46.71 -67.74
C ALA A 1 -17.62 -46.02 -67.26
N ALA A 2 -17.74 -44.92 -66.50
CA ALA A 2 -16.59 -44.19 -65.97
C ALA A 2 -16.21 -44.75 -64.59
N MET A 3 -15.04 -45.38 -64.50
CA MET A 3 -14.47 -45.86 -63.23
C MET A 3 -13.99 -44.69 -62.38
N ASN A 4 -14.66 -44.48 -61.24
CA ASN A 4 -14.25 -43.53 -60.22
C ASN A 4 -13.04 -44.07 -59.44
N LYS A 5 -11.85 -43.47 -59.62
CA LYS A 5 -10.67 -43.75 -58.78
C LYS A 5 -10.78 -42.96 -57.48
N THR A 6 -11.12 -43.64 -56.39
CA THR A 6 -11.00 -43.11 -55.03
C THR A 6 -9.52 -42.93 -54.67
N LYS A 7 -9.05 -41.68 -54.67
CA LYS A 7 -7.70 -41.32 -54.19
C LYS A 7 -7.62 -41.60 -52.69
N SER A 8 -6.85 -42.61 -52.29
CA SER A 8 -6.55 -42.89 -50.89
C SER A 8 -5.78 -41.71 -50.29
N LYS A 9 -6.31 -41.11 -49.22
CA LYS A 9 -5.63 -39.99 -48.54
C LYS A 9 -4.30 -40.50 -47.95
N PRO A 10 -3.18 -39.78 -48.15
CA PRO A 10 -1.86 -40.27 -47.81
C PRO A 10 -1.73 -40.48 -46.29
N ARG A 11 -1.19 -41.65 -45.91
CA ARG A 11 -0.96 -42.12 -44.54
C ARG A 11 -0.32 -41.06 -43.61
N ARG A 12 0.50 -40.17 -44.18
CA ARG A 12 1.13 -39.00 -43.51
C ARG A 12 0.14 -38.03 -42.87
N TYR A 13 -1.02 -37.79 -43.47
CA TYR A 13 -2.03 -36.86 -42.94
C TYR A 13 -2.68 -37.39 -41.65
N ARG A 14 -2.80 -38.72 -41.52
CA ARG A 14 -3.34 -39.36 -40.33
C ARG A 14 -2.32 -39.32 -39.19
N THR A 15 -1.05 -39.54 -39.50
CA THR A 15 0.05 -39.42 -38.52
C THR A 15 0.21 -37.99 -38.01
N LEU A 16 0.14 -36.98 -38.89
CA LEU A 16 0.19 -35.56 -38.51
C LEU A 16 -0.96 -35.15 -37.58
N LYS A 17 -2.18 -35.64 -37.82
CA LYS A 17 -3.32 -35.39 -36.93
C LYS A 17 -3.14 -35.99 -35.54
N VAL A 18 -2.57 -37.19 -35.46
CA VAL A 18 -2.29 -37.87 -34.18
C VAL A 18 -1.22 -37.10 -33.41
N ILE A 19 -0.13 -36.69 -34.07
CA ILE A 19 0.94 -35.89 -33.44
C ILE A 19 0.40 -34.54 -32.96
N LEU A 20 -0.41 -33.85 -33.77
CA LEU A 20 -1.02 -32.58 -33.39
C LEU A 20 -1.97 -32.75 -32.19
N GLY A 21 -2.76 -33.83 -32.17
CA GLY A 21 -3.61 -34.17 -31.03
C GLY A 21 -2.81 -34.34 -29.74
N ILE A 22 -1.71 -35.10 -29.79
CA ILE A 22 -0.81 -35.31 -28.64
C ILE A 22 -0.21 -33.99 -28.15
N LEU A 23 0.25 -33.13 -29.07
CA LEU A 23 0.82 -31.82 -28.71
C LEU A 23 -0.19 -30.91 -28.03
N VAL A 24 -1.43 -30.83 -28.55
CA VAL A 24 -2.49 -30.03 -27.94
C VAL A 24 -2.84 -30.55 -26.55
N THR A 25 -2.93 -31.86 -26.37
CA THR A 25 -3.17 -32.46 -25.05
C THR A 25 -2.03 -32.18 -24.07
N ALA A 26 -0.77 -32.26 -24.52
CA ALA A 26 0.38 -31.94 -23.68
C ALA A 26 0.38 -30.47 -23.23
N ILE A 27 0.09 -29.53 -24.15
CA ILE A 27 -0.03 -28.10 -23.81
C ILE A 27 -1.18 -27.87 -22.82
N ALA A 28 -2.32 -28.53 -23.01
CA ALA A 28 -3.46 -28.40 -22.10
C ALA A 28 -3.11 -28.89 -20.68
N ILE A 29 -2.39 -29.99 -20.55
CA ILE A 29 -1.94 -30.51 -19.24
C ILE A 29 -0.99 -29.53 -18.55
N VAL A 30 -0.01 -28.99 -19.29
CA VAL A 30 0.93 -27.99 -18.75
C VAL A 30 0.18 -26.72 -18.33
N ALA A 31 -0.79 -26.25 -19.13
CA ALA A 31 -1.60 -25.09 -18.80
C ALA A 31 -2.44 -25.31 -17.53
N ILE A 32 -3.06 -26.48 -17.36
CA ILE A 32 -3.81 -26.82 -16.15
C ILE A 32 -2.87 -26.88 -14.93
N GLY A 33 -1.68 -27.48 -15.07
CA GLY A 33 -0.67 -27.52 -14.01
C GLY A 33 -0.20 -26.11 -13.61
N TYR A 34 0.03 -25.24 -14.60
CA TYR A 34 0.40 -23.85 -14.36
C TYR A 34 -0.72 -23.07 -13.66
N LEU A 35 -1.97 -23.19 -14.12
CA LEU A 35 -3.11 -22.54 -13.47
C LEU A 35 -3.31 -23.05 -12.03
N GLY A 36 -3.08 -24.35 -11.78
CA GLY A 36 -3.08 -24.93 -10.45
C GLY A 36 -1.98 -24.35 -9.56
N LEU A 37 -0.76 -24.18 -10.09
CA LEU A 37 0.34 -23.54 -9.38
C LEU A 37 0.03 -22.08 -9.05
N VAL A 38 -0.48 -21.31 -10.01
CA VAL A 38 -0.89 -19.91 -9.79
C VAL A 38 -1.98 -19.82 -8.73
N PHE A 39 -2.98 -20.70 -8.78
CA PHE A 39 -4.04 -20.76 -7.77
C PHE A 39 -3.49 -21.09 -6.37
N LEU A 40 -2.56 -22.05 -6.29
CA LEU A 40 -1.88 -22.40 -5.03
C LEU A 40 -1.03 -21.25 -4.50
N LEU A 41 -0.34 -20.52 -5.37
CA LEU A 41 0.41 -19.32 -4.98
C LEU A 41 -0.55 -18.25 -4.46
N VAL A 42 -1.61 -17.92 -5.20
CA VAL A 42 -2.64 -16.96 -4.74
C VAL A 42 -3.21 -17.37 -3.39
N LYS A 43 -3.51 -18.65 -3.17
CA LYS A 43 -4.01 -19.16 -1.88
C LYS A 43 -2.97 -19.14 -0.76
N ALA A 44 -1.71 -19.40 -1.06
CA ALA A 44 -0.61 -19.26 -0.10
C ALA A 44 -0.42 -17.78 0.31
N PHE A 45 -0.71 -16.87 -0.61
CA PHE A 45 -0.68 -15.43 -0.40
C PHE A 45 -1.95 -14.87 0.28
N GLU A 46 -3.09 -15.58 0.22
CA GLU A 46 -4.34 -15.24 0.93
C GLU A 46 -4.34 -15.67 2.41
N GLY A 47 -3.22 -16.19 2.94
CA GLY A 47 -3.04 -16.34 4.39
C GLY A 47 -3.11 -14.98 5.10
N PRO A 48 -3.57 -14.92 6.36
CA PRO A 48 -4.04 -13.67 6.96
C PRO A 48 -3.02 -12.52 7.07
N ASN A 49 -1.71 -12.73 6.92
CA ASN A 49 -0.71 -11.72 7.30
C ASN A 49 0.56 -11.66 6.43
N MET A 50 0.63 -12.28 5.24
CA MET A 50 1.88 -12.25 4.44
C MET A 50 2.01 -11.07 3.47
N PHE A 51 0.91 -10.34 3.20
CA PHE A 51 0.93 -9.05 2.50
C PHE A 51 0.41 -7.88 3.34
N SER A 52 0.12 -8.12 4.62
CA SER A 52 -0.13 -7.04 5.56
C SER A 52 1.20 -6.39 5.95
N ASN A 53 1.79 -5.64 5.02
CA ASN A 53 2.83 -4.66 5.36
C ASN A 53 2.25 -3.46 6.12
N GLY A 54 0.94 -3.47 6.40
CA GLY A 54 0.25 -2.46 7.19
C GLY A 54 0.61 -2.56 8.68
N CYS A 55 0.79 -1.40 9.31
CA CYS A 55 0.68 -1.29 10.75
C CYS A 55 -0.77 -1.59 11.13
N ASP A 56 -1.00 -2.58 11.98
CA ASP A 56 -2.34 -2.86 12.48
C ASP A 56 -2.79 -1.63 13.32
N PRO A 57 -3.92 -0.99 12.98
CA PRO A 57 -4.47 0.12 13.76
C PRO A 57 -4.72 -0.25 15.24
N GLN A 58 -4.92 -1.53 15.54
CA GLN A 58 -5.07 -2.03 16.91
C GLN A 58 -3.75 -2.11 17.68
N THR A 59 -2.60 -1.93 17.01
CA THR A 59 -1.28 -1.90 17.63
C THR A 59 -0.52 -0.62 17.27
N PRO A 60 -0.90 0.55 17.82
CA PRO A 60 -0.26 1.85 17.51
C PRO A 60 1.27 1.86 17.69
N GLN A 61 1.78 1.01 18.59
CA GLN A 61 3.21 0.88 18.85
C GLN A 61 4.00 0.35 17.64
N SER A 62 3.38 -0.44 16.76
CA SER A 62 4.05 -0.88 15.53
C SER A 62 4.33 0.30 14.60
N PHE A 63 3.37 1.20 14.47
CA PHE A 63 3.53 2.46 13.73
C PHE A 63 4.59 3.34 14.38
N ALA A 64 4.48 3.60 15.70
CA ALA A 64 5.42 4.44 16.43
C ALA A 64 6.87 3.95 16.29
N SER A 65 7.08 2.63 16.39
CA SER A 65 8.40 2.02 16.20
C SER A 65 8.92 2.13 14.77
N MET A 66 8.05 2.03 13.76
CA MET A 66 8.46 2.18 12.35
C MET A 66 8.78 3.64 12.02
N ALA A 67 7.86 4.54 12.35
CA ALA A 67 7.99 5.98 12.13
C ALA A 67 9.04 6.66 13.04
N ARG A 68 9.55 5.96 14.07
CA ARG A 68 10.51 6.46 15.06
C ARG A 68 10.00 7.68 15.83
N VAL A 69 8.70 7.69 16.14
CA VAL A 69 8.04 8.76 16.88
C VAL A 69 7.48 8.24 18.20
N THR A 70 7.17 9.15 19.12
CA THR A 70 6.43 8.84 20.34
C THR A 70 5.01 9.37 20.18
N LEU A 71 4.02 8.47 20.20
CA LEU A 71 2.61 8.88 20.22
C LEU A 71 2.28 9.55 21.57
N PRO A 72 1.38 10.54 21.60
CA PRO A 72 0.89 11.12 22.86
C PRO A 72 0.28 10.07 23.79
N ASP A 73 0.16 10.39 25.08
CA ASP A 73 -0.48 9.49 26.04
C ASP A 73 -2.01 9.40 25.83
N GLU A 74 -2.64 10.51 25.41
CA GLU A 74 -4.11 10.64 25.29
C GLU A 74 -4.60 10.85 23.84
N PHE A 75 -4.31 9.91 22.95
CA PHE A 75 -4.85 9.91 21.58
C PHE A 75 -6.12 9.07 21.42
N SER A 76 -6.96 9.38 20.42
CA SER A 76 -8.11 8.57 20.00
C SER A 76 -8.20 8.42 18.49
N ASP A 77 -9.12 7.57 18.03
CA ASP A 77 -9.45 7.37 16.61
C ASP A 77 -8.22 7.10 15.73
N PHE A 78 -7.29 6.33 16.27
CA PHE A 78 -6.06 5.94 15.62
C PHE A 78 -6.33 5.01 14.45
N ASP A 79 -5.87 5.42 13.29
CA ASP A 79 -5.78 4.61 12.09
C ASP A 79 -4.39 4.74 11.52
N SER A 80 -3.84 3.67 10.99
CA SER A 80 -2.49 3.68 10.45
C SER A 80 -2.35 2.75 9.26
N TYR A 81 -1.48 3.14 8.36
CA TYR A 81 -1.11 2.36 7.21
C TYR A 81 0.41 2.34 7.08
N CYS A 82 0.97 1.17 6.84
CA CYS A 82 2.38 1.01 6.56
C CYS A 82 2.55 0.21 5.28
N TRP A 83 3.63 0.45 4.55
CA TRP A 83 3.93 -0.30 3.34
C TRP A 83 5.43 -0.32 3.07
N GLY A 84 5.91 -1.36 2.39
CA GLY A 84 7.30 -1.42 1.93
C GLY A 84 7.63 -2.58 0.99
N MET A 85 8.21 -2.25 -0.18
CA MET A 85 8.83 -3.22 -1.10
C MET A 85 10.15 -2.70 -1.71
N HIS A 86 10.25 -1.39 -1.97
CA HIS A 86 11.44 -0.69 -2.49
C HIS A 86 11.55 0.70 -1.87
N GLY A 87 11.76 0.75 -0.56
CA GLY A 87 11.43 1.88 0.31
C GLY A 87 10.21 1.55 1.15
N TRP A 88 10.08 2.23 2.28
CA TRP A 88 9.00 2.04 3.23
C TRP A 88 8.37 3.38 3.60
N SER A 89 7.13 3.29 4.07
CA SER A 89 6.37 4.44 4.52
C SER A 89 5.44 4.01 5.63
N ALA A 90 5.22 4.94 6.54
CA ALA A 90 4.25 4.81 7.61
C ALA A 90 3.40 6.07 7.62
N GLU A 91 2.09 5.92 7.64
CA GLU A 91 1.14 7.00 7.74
C GLU A 91 0.17 6.71 8.89
N ALA A 92 -0.18 7.72 9.67
CA ALA A 92 -1.22 7.61 10.68
C ALA A 92 -2.13 8.83 10.72
N ARG A 93 -3.35 8.58 11.16
CA ARG A 93 -4.35 9.56 11.53
C ARG A 93 -4.77 9.29 12.97
N PHE A 94 -4.78 10.32 13.81
CA PHE A 94 -5.30 10.21 15.17
C PHE A 94 -5.73 11.56 15.70
N GLU A 95 -6.57 11.57 16.74
CA GLU A 95 -7.01 12.78 17.41
C GLU A 95 -6.25 12.99 18.72
N ILE A 96 -5.93 14.25 19.04
CA ILE A 96 -5.17 14.66 20.22
C ILE A 96 -5.77 15.91 20.86
N ASP A 97 -5.44 16.14 22.14
CA ASP A 97 -5.59 17.47 22.75
C ASP A 97 -4.59 18.45 22.10
N PRO A 98 -4.96 19.72 21.84
CA PRO A 98 -4.02 20.74 21.39
C PRO A 98 -2.71 20.83 22.21
N ASP A 99 -2.77 20.60 23.52
CA ASP A 99 -1.60 20.65 24.42
C ASP A 99 -0.60 19.50 24.17
N ASP A 100 -1.05 18.40 23.56
CA ASP A 100 -0.22 17.23 23.22
C ASP A 100 0.54 17.40 21.88
N LEU A 101 0.26 18.45 21.11
CA LEU A 101 0.90 18.63 19.80
C LEU A 101 2.40 18.89 19.92
N GLU A 102 2.81 19.80 20.82
CA GLU A 102 4.22 20.16 20.98
C GLU A 102 5.07 18.95 21.44
N PRO A 103 4.66 18.16 22.46
CA PRO A 103 5.32 16.91 22.80
C PRO A 103 5.41 15.91 21.64
N PHE A 104 4.34 15.75 20.85
CA PHE A 104 4.36 14.86 19.68
C PHE A 104 5.38 15.33 18.65
N VAL A 105 5.33 16.60 18.25
CA VAL A 105 6.23 17.20 17.25
C VAL A 105 7.68 17.14 17.72
N ALA A 106 7.96 17.34 19.02
CA ALA A 106 9.29 17.20 19.59
C ALA A 106 9.88 15.77 19.49
N SER A 107 9.04 14.74 19.28
CA SER A 107 9.49 13.37 19.02
C SER A 107 9.81 13.10 17.54
N THR A 108 9.53 14.06 16.67
CA THR A 108 9.74 13.99 15.22
C THR A 108 11.01 14.73 14.81
N SER A 109 11.35 14.71 13.53
CA SER A 109 12.38 15.55 12.91
C SER A 109 11.89 16.97 12.58
N ILE A 110 10.58 17.24 12.74
CA ILE A 110 9.93 18.52 12.43
C ILE A 110 10.10 19.48 13.61
N ASP A 111 10.58 20.69 13.34
CA ASP A 111 10.65 21.75 14.35
C ASP A 111 9.26 22.39 14.51
N PHE A 112 8.78 22.52 15.74
CA PHE A 112 7.47 23.13 16.03
C PHE A 112 7.35 24.55 15.47
N THR A 113 8.46 25.29 15.39
CA THR A 113 8.51 26.65 14.80
C THR A 113 8.33 26.67 13.28
N GLN A 114 8.44 25.53 12.61
CA GLN A 114 8.21 25.39 11.17
C GLN A 114 6.73 25.12 10.83
N LEU A 115 5.87 24.90 11.83
CA LEU A 115 4.45 24.71 11.60
C LEU A 115 3.81 25.99 11.03
N SER A 116 3.25 25.88 9.83
CA SER A 116 2.66 26.99 9.08
C SER A 116 1.17 26.77 8.82
N ALA A 117 0.39 27.85 8.78
CA ALA A 117 -1.00 27.83 8.34
C ALA A 117 -1.15 27.82 6.80
N GLU A 118 -0.06 27.67 6.06
CA GLU A 118 -0.04 27.58 4.60
C GLU A 118 0.31 26.15 4.16
N LEU A 119 -0.51 25.59 3.25
CA LEU A 119 -0.21 24.30 2.64
C LEU A 119 0.63 24.49 1.37
N PRO A 120 1.63 23.64 1.13
CA PRO A 120 2.28 23.57 -0.16
C PRO A 120 1.31 23.09 -1.26
N GLN A 121 1.74 23.23 -2.52
CA GLN A 121 0.96 22.74 -3.66
C GLN A 121 0.76 21.22 -3.64
N ARG A 122 1.69 20.48 -3.01
CA ARG A 122 1.66 19.03 -2.88
C ARG A 122 1.95 18.64 -1.44
N VAL A 123 1.13 17.73 -0.94
CA VAL A 123 1.20 17.10 0.39
C VAL A 123 1.25 15.60 0.12
N ASN A 124 1.95 14.84 0.94
CA ASN A 124 2.14 13.39 0.77
C ASN A 124 1.16 12.55 1.60
N ALA A 125 0.64 13.08 2.70
CA ALA A 125 -0.31 12.41 3.57
C ALA A 125 -1.62 12.07 2.82
N SER A 126 -1.87 10.79 2.58
CA SER A 126 -3.04 10.29 1.87
C SER A 126 -4.35 10.49 2.66
N TYR A 127 -4.32 10.36 3.99
CA TYR A 127 -5.46 10.69 4.86
C TYR A 127 -5.84 12.17 4.77
N PHE A 128 -4.85 13.05 4.59
CA PHE A 128 -5.09 14.47 4.41
C PHE A 128 -5.80 14.76 3.08
N HIS A 129 -5.47 14.06 2.00
CA HIS A 129 -6.14 14.24 0.71
C HIS A 129 -7.63 13.92 0.75
N GLN A 130 -8.02 12.91 1.54
CA GLN A 130 -9.42 12.52 1.71
C GLN A 130 -10.22 13.57 2.50
N SER A 131 -9.55 14.31 3.40
CA SER A 131 -10.17 15.26 4.32
C SER A 131 -10.07 16.73 3.87
N LYS A 132 -9.20 17.07 2.91
CA LYS A 132 -8.86 18.45 2.50
C LYS A 132 -10.06 19.39 2.27
N GLY A 133 -11.18 18.88 1.76
CA GLY A 133 -12.39 19.68 1.50
C GLY A 133 -13.21 20.04 2.75
N MET A 134 -12.91 19.46 3.91
CA MET A 134 -13.69 19.62 5.14
C MET A 134 -13.01 20.50 6.19
N MET A 135 -11.72 20.79 6.02
CA MET A 135 -10.92 21.57 6.98
C MET A 135 -11.08 23.07 6.77
N LYS A 136 -11.24 23.80 7.87
CA LYS A 136 -11.32 25.27 7.91
C LYS A 136 -9.97 25.90 8.25
N SER A 137 -9.18 25.26 9.09
CA SER A 137 -7.86 25.70 9.49
C SER A 137 -6.95 24.49 9.75
N PHE A 138 -5.66 24.68 9.54
CA PHE A 138 -4.67 23.62 9.73
C PHE A 138 -3.30 24.20 10.06
N LEU A 139 -2.41 23.34 10.56
CA LEU A 139 -0.97 23.56 10.63
C LEU A 139 -0.27 22.52 9.76
N TYR A 140 0.77 22.92 9.05
CA TYR A 140 1.57 22.07 8.18
C TYR A 140 3.04 22.15 8.58
N GLY A 141 3.70 21.00 8.69
CA GLY A 141 5.14 20.91 8.92
C GLY A 141 5.76 19.84 8.03
N PHE A 142 7.04 20.04 7.72
CA PHE A 142 7.80 19.12 6.89
C PHE A 142 9.27 19.16 7.28
N ALA A 143 9.89 17.98 7.37
CA ALA A 143 11.30 17.84 7.61
C ALA A 143 11.91 16.76 6.71
N GLU A 144 13.12 17.03 6.23
CA GLU A 144 13.95 16.08 5.51
C GLU A 144 15.27 15.98 6.28
N SER A 145 15.53 14.81 6.88
CA SER A 145 16.73 14.59 7.70
C SER A 145 17.88 13.99 6.89
N SER A 146 17.58 13.29 5.80
CA SER A 146 18.54 12.74 4.83
C SER A 146 17.87 12.53 3.47
N MET A 147 18.64 12.19 2.43
CA MET A 147 18.09 11.90 1.09
C MET A 147 17.05 10.76 1.09
N ASP A 148 17.02 9.94 2.14
CA ASP A 148 16.17 8.76 2.21
C ASP A 148 15.21 8.84 3.41
N TRP A 149 14.99 10.01 4.02
CA TRP A 149 14.07 10.15 5.16
C TRP A 149 13.33 11.48 5.17
N TYR A 150 12.00 11.38 5.09
CA TYR A 150 11.07 12.49 4.97
C TYR A 150 9.94 12.33 5.98
N GLU A 151 9.61 13.42 6.65
CA GLU A 151 8.48 13.50 7.57
C GLU A 151 7.58 14.67 7.18
N GLU A 152 6.29 14.46 7.22
CA GLU A 152 5.29 15.48 6.96
C GLU A 152 4.16 15.33 7.98
N ILE A 153 3.76 16.47 8.56
CA ILE A 153 2.64 16.56 9.50
C ILE A 153 1.63 17.56 8.97
N VAL A 154 0.36 17.18 9.03
CA VAL A 154 -0.76 18.12 8.91
C VAL A 154 -1.65 17.97 10.13
N VAL A 155 -2.00 19.09 10.74
CA VAL A 155 -2.87 19.12 11.91
C VAL A 155 -4.12 19.89 11.54
N ASP A 156 -5.29 19.24 11.56
CA ASP A 156 -6.58 19.90 11.44
C ASP A 156 -6.90 20.61 12.75
N THR A 157 -6.92 21.94 12.71
CA THR A 157 -7.19 22.81 13.86
C THR A 157 -8.61 23.39 13.82
N SER A 158 -9.49 22.87 12.95
CA SER A 158 -10.85 23.37 12.75
C SER A 158 -11.74 23.23 13.99
N ARG A 159 -11.38 22.33 14.92
CA ARG A 159 -12.01 22.12 16.23
C ARG A 159 -11.02 22.55 17.32
N PRO A 160 -11.32 23.56 18.15
CA PRO A 160 -10.36 24.08 19.13
C PRO A 160 -10.11 23.14 20.32
N ASP A 161 -10.99 22.18 20.55
CA ASP A 161 -10.99 21.22 21.66
C ASP A 161 -10.37 19.87 21.29
N ARG A 162 -10.21 19.57 19.99
CA ARG A 162 -9.70 18.29 19.52
C ARG A 162 -9.09 18.42 18.14
N TRP A 163 -7.78 18.23 18.04
CA TRP A 163 -7.06 18.31 16.77
C TRP A 163 -6.93 16.94 16.13
N VAL A 164 -6.92 16.89 14.81
CA VAL A 164 -6.66 15.66 14.05
C VAL A 164 -5.28 15.77 13.43
N VAL A 165 -4.38 14.86 13.80
CA VAL A 165 -3.04 14.76 13.25
C VAL A 165 -3.04 13.76 12.10
N TYR A 166 -2.48 14.17 10.98
CA TYR A 166 -2.12 13.34 9.84
C TYR A 166 -0.59 13.36 9.76
N PHE A 167 0.07 12.25 10.07
CA PHE A 167 1.52 12.15 10.05
C PHE A 167 1.96 11.10 9.04
N VAL A 168 2.92 11.44 8.19
CA VAL A 168 3.51 10.51 7.24
C VAL A 168 5.03 10.54 7.33
N VAL A 169 5.61 9.36 7.28
CA VAL A 169 7.04 9.13 7.08
C VAL A 169 7.22 8.41 5.76
N LEU A 170 8.17 8.87 4.96
CA LEU A 170 8.64 8.21 3.75
C LEU A 170 10.14 7.99 3.90
N ALA A 171 10.61 6.77 3.67
CA ALA A 171 12.04 6.48 3.71
C ALA A 171 12.44 5.39 2.72
N GLY A 172 13.52 5.60 1.97
CA GLY A 172 14.02 4.62 1.00
C GLY A 172 14.72 5.20 -0.21
#